data_AF-Q93K16-F1
#
_entry.id   AF-Q93K16-F1
#
_cell.length_a   1.000
_cell.length_b   1.000
_cell.length_c   1.000
_cell.angle_alpha   90.00
_cell.angle_beta   90.00
_cell.angle_gamma   90.00
#
_symmetry.space_group_name_H-M   'P 1'
#
loop_
_entity.id
_entity.type
_entity.pdbx_description
1 polymer ?
#
loop_
_entity_poly.entity_id
_entity_poly.type
_entity_poly.pdbx_seq_one_letter_code
_entity_poly.pdbx_strand_id
1 'polypeptide(L)' 'DKISKNLQNAVVSIEDRKFYEHKGFDLKGIARAGVNLVTSGGISGGGSTITQQLAKNALLTQEQTFTRKAKEIFMAREI' A
#
# COMPACT_ATOMS: atom_id res chain seq x y z
N ASP A 1 -19.72 3.71 -10.92
CA ASP A 1 -20.18 5.01 -11.50
C ASP A 1 -20.74 6.01 -10.50
N LYS A 2 -21.00 5.61 -9.23
CA LYS A 2 -21.55 6.51 -8.19
C LYS A 2 -20.50 7.37 -7.46
N ILE A 3 -19.21 7.16 -7.72
CA ILE A 3 -18.10 7.90 -7.10
C ILE A 3 -17.51 8.85 -8.13
N SER A 4 -17.41 10.14 -7.78
CA SER A 4 -16.79 11.16 -8.62
C SER A 4 -15.38 10.75 -9.05
N LYS A 5 -15.05 10.94 -10.33
CA LYS A 5 -13.70 10.70 -10.86
C LYS A 5 -12.64 11.51 -10.11
N ASN A 6 -12.98 12.73 -9.68
CA ASN A 6 -12.05 13.57 -8.92
C ASN A 6 -11.71 12.96 -7.58
N LEU A 7 -12.69 12.33 -6.90
CA LEU A 7 -12.44 11.66 -5.63
C LEU A 7 -11.58 10.40 -5.82
N GLN A 8 -11.88 9.60 -6.85
CA GLN A 8 -11.06 8.43 -7.20
C GLN A 8 -9.61 8.85 -7.48
N ASN A 9 -9.43 9.87 -8.32
CA ASN A 9 -8.12 10.40 -8.67
C ASN A 9 -7.39 10.99 -7.46
N ALA A 10 -8.08 11.69 -6.57
CA ALA A 10 -7.49 12.24 -5.34
C ALA A 10 -6.93 11.12 -4.46
N VAL A 11 -7.73 10.08 -4.19
CA VAL A 11 -7.30 8.93 -3.37
C VAL A 11 -6.13 8.21 -4.03
N VAL A 12 -6.24 7.87 -5.31
CA VAL A 12 -5.15 7.22 -6.06
C VAL A 12 -3.88 8.10 -6.03
N SER A 13 -3.99 9.41 -6.22
CA SER A 13 -2.80 10.29 -6.25
C SER A 13 -2.03 10.39 -4.92
N ILE A 14 -2.73 10.25 -3.80
CA ILE A 14 -2.19 10.39 -2.43
C ILE A 14 -1.72 9.03 -1.90
N GLU A 15 -2.57 8.02 -1.99
CA GLU A 15 -2.33 6.70 -1.37
C GLU A 15 -1.50 5.79 -2.27
N ASP A 16 -1.72 5.84 -3.58
CA ASP A 16 -1.16 4.86 -4.50
C ASP A 16 -1.07 5.39 -5.94
N ARG A 17 -0.11 6.28 -6.19
CA ARG A 17 0.02 7.00 -7.46
C ARG A 17 0.13 6.06 -8.68
N LYS A 18 0.56 4.82 -8.48
CA LYS A 18 0.77 3.82 -9.53
C LYS A 18 -0.25 2.68 -9.49
N PHE A 19 -1.39 2.90 -8.84
CA PHE A 19 -2.42 1.90 -8.62
C PHE A 19 -2.76 1.10 -9.88
N TYR A 20 -2.92 1.78 -11.02
CA TYR A 20 -3.27 1.17 -12.31
C TYR A 20 -2.09 0.53 -13.07
N GLU A 21 -0.85 0.74 -12.63
CA GLU A 21 0.37 0.22 -13.28
C GLU A 21 0.84 -1.11 -12.66
N HIS A 22 0.53 -1.34 -11.39
CA HIS A 22 0.98 -2.53 -10.67
C HIS A 22 -0.13 -3.54 -10.44
N LYS A 23 0.24 -4.78 -10.11
CA LYS A 23 -0.71 -5.88 -9.84
C LYS A 23 -0.72 -6.24 -8.36
N GLY A 24 -1.16 -5.30 -7.53
CA GLY A 24 -1.34 -5.50 -6.09
C GLY A 24 -0.33 -4.79 -5.18
N PHE A 25 0.94 -4.69 -5.60
CA PHE A 25 2.00 -4.05 -4.81
C PHE A 25 2.98 -3.25 -5.69
N ASP A 26 3.51 -2.15 -5.16
CA ASP A 26 4.55 -1.35 -5.82
C ASP A 26 5.93 -1.66 -5.22
N LEU A 27 6.75 -2.43 -5.95
CA LEU A 27 8.12 -2.75 -5.53
C LEU A 27 9.00 -1.49 -5.37
N LYS A 28 8.82 -0.48 -6.23
CA LYS A 28 9.57 0.78 -6.14
C LYS A 28 9.12 1.59 -4.91
N GLY A 29 7.82 1.57 -4.61
CA GLY A 29 7.24 2.18 -3.42
C GLY A 29 7.74 1.53 -2.13
N ILE A 30 7.77 0.19 -2.08
CA ILE A 30 8.31 -0.58 -0.96
C ILE A 30 9.80 -0.28 -0.75
N ALA A 31 10.61 -0.30 -1.82
CA ALA A 31 12.04 0.01 -1.73
C ALA A 31 12.28 1.44 -1.21
N ARG A 32 11.53 2.43 -1.72
CA ARG A 32 11.60 3.82 -1.26
C ARG A 32 11.24 3.95 0.21
N ALA A 33 10.17 3.29 0.66
CA ALA A 33 9.78 3.30 2.06
C ALA A 33 10.83 2.64 2.96
N GLY A 34 11.48 1.57 2.49
CA GLY A 34 12.61 0.93 3.18
C GLY A 34 13.82 1.85 3.30
N VAL A 35 14.21 2.54 2.22
CA VAL A 35 15.29 3.55 2.27
C VAL A 35 14.94 4.66 3.25
N ASN A 36 13.73 5.21 3.17
CA ASN A 36 13.29 6.26 4.09
C ASN A 36 13.30 5.80 5.55
N LEU A 37 12.91 4.56 5.84
CA LEU A 37 12.98 3.99 7.18
C LEU A 37 14.41 3.98 7.71
N VAL A 38 15.37 3.55 6.89
CA VAL A 38 16.79 3.50 7.27
C VAL A 38 17.36 4.91 7.44
N THR A 39 17.03 5.85 6.55
CA THR A 39 17.61 7.20 6.57
C THR A 39 16.97 8.14 7.59
N SER A 40 15.68 7.97 7.89
CA SER A 40 14.95 8.83 8.84
C SER A 40 14.82 8.20 10.24
N GLY A 41 15.13 6.92 10.40
CA GLY A 41 15.00 6.19 11.66
C GLY A 41 13.55 5.89 12.07
N GLY A 42 12.57 6.17 11.20
CA GLY A 42 11.15 5.99 11.49
C GLY A 42 10.35 5.52 10.28
N ILE A 43 9.20 4.90 10.54
CA ILE A 43 8.29 4.49 9.47
C ILE A 43 7.66 5.75 8.86
N SER A 44 8.17 6.17 7.70
CA SER A 44 7.47 7.13 6.86
C SER A 44 6.37 6.40 6.08
N GLY A 45 5.14 6.90 6.10
CA GLY A 45 4.04 6.35 5.30
C GLY A 45 4.33 6.33 3.79
N GLY A 46 3.39 5.81 2.99
CA GLY A 46 3.45 5.85 1.52
C GLY A 46 4.16 4.69 0.83
N GLY A 47 4.49 3.62 1.56
CA GLY A 47 4.99 2.36 0.98
C GLY A 47 3.90 1.31 0.67
N SER A 48 2.64 1.57 1.05
CA SER A 48 1.54 0.60 0.92
C SER A 48 0.60 0.97 -0.22
N THR A 49 0.20 -0.01 -1.01
CA THR A 49 -0.79 0.15 -2.10
C THR A 49 -2.21 0.07 -1.57
N ILE A 50 -3.18 0.57 -2.34
CA ILE A 50 -4.61 0.46 -1.99
C ILE A 50 -5.01 -1.02 -1.80
N THR A 51 -4.50 -1.93 -2.63
CA THR A 51 -4.80 -3.37 -2.50
C THR A 51 -4.20 -3.98 -1.22
N GLN A 52 -3.01 -3.55 -0.79
CA GLN A 52 -2.46 -3.96 0.51
C GLN A 52 -3.29 -3.42 1.67
N GLN A 53 -3.79 -2.18 1.56
CA GLN A 53 -4.69 -1.62 2.57
C GLN A 53 -6.00 -2.40 2.65
N LEU A 54 -6.54 -2.84 1.51
CA LEU A 54 -7.70 -3.73 1.45
C LEU A 54 -7.40 -5.08 2.10
N ALA A 55 -6.31 -5.75 1.74
CA ALA A 55 -5.90 -7.03 2.35
C ALA A 55 -5.75 -6.91 3.87
N LYS A 56 -5.10 -5.83 4.33
CA LYS A 56 -4.95 -5.51 5.76
C LYS A 56 -6.30 -5.37 6.46
N ASN A 57 -7.22 -4.59 5.88
CA ASN A 57 -8.48 -4.23 6.54
C ASN A 57 -9.52 -5.35 6.46
N ALA A 58 -9.51 -6.15 5.40
CA ALA A 58 -10.51 -7.19 5.17
C ALA A 58 -10.10 -8.58 5.69
N LEU A 59 -8.81 -8.91 5.72
CA LEU A 59 -8.34 -10.29 5.90
C LEU A 59 -7.32 -10.49 7.04
N LEU A 60 -6.74 -9.41 7.59
CA LEU A 60 -5.65 -9.51 8.56
C LEU A 60 -5.96 -8.77 9.87
N THR A 61 -5.17 -9.08 10.90
CA THR A 61 -5.20 -8.35 12.19
C THR A 61 -4.59 -6.95 12.04
N GLN A 62 -4.90 -6.05 12.97
CA GLN A 62 -4.34 -4.68 12.98
C GLN A 62 -2.95 -4.56 13.64
N GLU A 63 -2.34 -5.69 14.02
CA GLU A 63 -1.05 -5.74 14.71
C GLU A 63 0.12 -5.33 13.81
N GLN A 64 0.85 -4.26 14.13
CA GLN A 64 1.92 -3.77 13.25
C GLN A 64 3.22 -4.60 13.34
N THR A 65 3.27 -5.74 12.63
CA THR A 65 4.46 -6.59 12.51
C THR A 65 4.95 -6.73 11.06
N PHE A 66 6.25 -7.01 10.88
CA PHE A 66 6.82 -7.31 9.57
C PHE A 66 6.19 -8.57 8.93
N THR A 67 5.91 -9.59 9.73
CA THR A 67 5.25 -10.83 9.27
C THR A 67 3.86 -10.53 8.71
N ARG A 68 3.06 -9.72 9.40
CA ARG A 68 1.76 -9.27 8.86
C ARG A 68 1.96 -8.45 7.58
N LYS A 69 2.96 -7.56 7.54
CA LYS A 69 3.23 -6.77 6.32
C LYS A 69 3.61 -7.64 5.13
N ALA A 70 4.36 -8.72 5.34
CA ALA A 70 4.65 -9.70 4.30
C ALA A 70 3.37 -10.40 3.81
N LYS A 71 2.47 -10.80 4.73
CA LYS A 71 1.16 -11.38 4.37
C LYS A 71 0.32 -10.44 3.49
N GLU A 72 0.32 -9.14 3.78
CA GLU A 72 -0.37 -8.15 2.92
C GLU A 72 0.14 -8.18 1.48
N ILE A 73 1.45 -8.31 1.26
CA ILE A 73 2.04 -8.34 -0.09
C ILE A 73 1.56 -9.58 -0.85
N PHE A 74 1.58 -10.75 -0.21
CA PHE A 74 1.11 -11.99 -0.83
C PHE A 74 -0.39 -11.94 -1.14
N MET A 75 -1.21 -11.48 -0.18
CA MET A 75 -2.65 -11.36 -0.39
C MET A 75 -2.99 -10.33 -1.47
N ALA A 76 -2.31 -9.18 -1.48
CA ALA A 76 -2.56 -8.13 -2.45
C ALA A 76 -2.24 -8.57 -3.89
N ARG A 77 -1.40 -9.60 -4.09
CA ARG A 77 -1.12 -10.18 -5.40
C ARG A 77 -2.27 -11.04 -5.93
N GLU A 78 -3.02 -11.67 -5.03
CA GLU A 78 -4.12 -12.59 -5.36
C GLU A 78 -5.47 -11.89 -5.49
N ILE A 79 -5.61 -10.68 -4.93
CA ILE A 79 -6.77 -9.78 -5.09
C ILE A 79 -6.66 -9.04 -6.43
#